data_AF-A0A8B9PUU3-F1
#
_entry.id   AF-A0A8B9PUU3-F1
#
_cell.length_a   1.000
_cell.length_b   1.000
_cell.length_c   1.000
_cell.angle_alpha   90.00
_cell.angle_beta   90.00
_cell.angle_gamma   90.00
#
_symmetry.space_group_name_H-M   'P 1'
#
loop_
_entity.id
_entity.type
_entity.pdbx_description
1 polymer ?
#
loop_
_entity_poly.entity_id
_entity_poly.type
_entity_poly.pdbx_seq_one_letter_code
_entity_poly.pdbx_strand_id
1 'polypeptide(L)'
;MSEHAGRRGQDMIGNVFFYDIPLSKVERLIKSNVPQLKGQFPPTISLILRLMLLAAKADDKTDARAKALSVLKHSLMSFKQERHTELLKICFIFSLQFLIKEGYLDQEGNPIGFAGLVTHLHYYEPSNFVLVSFLVKGLFHKLCQPIEEGSTDFSEDVMEELVLILANLFGRRYLPASTAKFRNKFYQSKVFLEDLPEDFEDTVYEYNSKVEKSFAHFLLTAAKLADTEQEYRLPLSKTNFTFKDWHGSELASYLMDSTKNISAISPFACLSGMIDHDLFQAVNINQAVLRSLRINVTNCPLLYLEKYDNQGRKRPLNAYALDFYKHGSLIALTTDNWLNERDAYYHLKDFSLLIKTVGTSLSELCDNPNDNVLLAFQKLAENYKKKLAAV
;
A
#
# COMPACT_ATOMS: atom_id res chain seq x y z
N MET A 1 -23.53 3.35 14.47
CA MET A 1 -23.06 3.82 15.79
C MET A 1 -24.22 4.32 16.65
N SER A 2 -25.01 5.29 16.19
CA SER A 2 -26.18 5.81 16.92
C SER A 2 -27.26 4.75 17.25
N GLU A 3 -27.40 3.72 16.41
CA GLU A 3 -28.34 2.61 16.64
C GLU A 3 -28.04 1.77 17.89
N HIS A 4 -26.83 1.88 18.46
CA HIS A 4 -26.42 1.15 19.66
C HIS A 4 -26.67 1.96 20.95
N ALA A 5 -27.29 3.14 20.86
CA ALA A 5 -27.48 4.05 21.99
C ALA A 5 -28.59 3.63 22.97
N GLY A 6 -29.46 2.70 22.59
CA GLY A 6 -30.55 2.20 23.45
C GLY A 6 -30.47 0.68 23.61
N ARG A 7 -30.49 0.19 24.86
CA ARG A 7 -30.52 -1.24 25.15
C ARG A 7 -31.95 -1.77 25.06
N ARG A 8 -32.17 -2.70 24.12
CA ARG A 8 -33.48 -3.32 23.90
C ARG A 8 -34.01 -3.96 25.19
N GLY A 9 -35.18 -3.52 25.64
CA GLY A 9 -35.86 -4.05 26.82
C GLY A 9 -35.40 -3.47 28.17
N GLN A 10 -34.45 -2.54 28.19
CA GLN A 10 -34.00 -1.86 29.41
C GLN A 10 -34.21 -0.35 29.33
N ASP A 11 -33.81 0.28 28.22
CA ASP A 11 -33.89 1.73 28.08
C ASP A 11 -35.12 2.13 27.24
N MET A 12 -35.89 3.12 27.72
CA MET A 12 -37.05 3.67 26.99
C MET A 12 -36.64 4.62 25.85
N ILE A 13 -35.47 5.25 25.97
CA ILE A 13 -34.88 6.17 24.99
C ILE A 13 -33.37 5.93 24.88
N GLY A 14 -32.81 6.09 23.68
CA GLY A 14 -31.36 6.08 23.46
C GLY A 14 -30.85 7.50 23.25
N ASN A 15 -29.85 7.94 24.01
CA ASN A 15 -29.30 9.29 23.92
C ASN A 15 -28.09 9.33 22.99
N VAL A 16 -28.13 10.22 21.98
CA VAL A 16 -27.04 10.41 21.02
C VAL A 16 -26.55 11.84 21.11
N PHE A 17 -25.26 12.02 21.37
CA PHE A 17 -24.63 13.33 21.49
C PHE A 17 -23.67 13.56 20.33
N PHE A 18 -23.77 14.73 19.69
CA PHE A 18 -22.82 15.21 18.69
C PHE A 18 -21.93 16.27 19.33
N TYR A 19 -20.64 15.96 19.50
CA TYR A 19 -19.66 16.90 20.05
C TYR A 19 -18.94 17.64 18.93
N ASP A 20 -18.92 18.97 19.01
CA ASP A 20 -18.17 19.84 18.08
C ASP A 20 -18.51 19.61 16.59
N ILE A 21 -19.76 19.27 16.31
CA ILE A 21 -20.27 19.11 14.94
C ILE A 21 -21.25 20.25 14.64
N PRO A 22 -21.05 21.02 13.55
CA PRO A 22 -21.98 22.07 13.15
C PRO A 22 -23.40 21.54 12.94
N LEU A 23 -24.40 22.34 13.35
CA LEU A 23 -25.83 21.94 13.30
C LEU A 23 -26.27 21.50 11.90
N SER A 24 -25.83 22.20 10.85
CA SER A 24 -26.15 21.84 9.45
C SER A 24 -25.65 20.45 9.06
N LYS A 25 -24.49 20.03 9.58
CA LYS A 25 -23.95 18.68 9.37
C LYS A 25 -24.72 17.65 10.20
N VAL A 26 -25.12 17.99 11.44
CA VAL A 26 -25.96 17.14 12.28
C VAL A 26 -27.31 16.87 11.62
N GLU A 27 -28.00 17.91 11.14
CA GLU A 27 -29.27 17.79 10.41
C GLU A 27 -29.14 16.87 9.19
N ARG A 28 -28.04 17.01 8.44
CA ARG A 28 -27.75 16.13 7.30
C ARG A 28 -27.51 14.70 7.72
N LEU A 29 -26.75 14.45 8.79
CA LEU A 29 -26.44 13.10 9.28
C LEU A 29 -27.69 12.38 9.81
N ILE A 30 -28.60 13.10 10.48
CA ILE A 30 -29.85 12.54 11.00
C ILE A 30 -30.80 12.16 9.85
N LYS A 31 -30.84 12.97 8.79
CA LYS A 31 -31.77 12.78 7.66
C LYS A 31 -31.17 11.99 6.49
N SER A 32 -29.86 11.71 6.49
CA SER A 32 -29.22 11.05 5.36
C SER A 32 -29.65 9.60 5.22
N ASN A 33 -29.92 9.17 3.99
CA ASN A 33 -30.15 7.76 3.69
C ASN A 33 -28.90 6.93 4.01
N VAL A 34 -29.13 5.67 4.38
CA VAL A 34 -28.05 4.68 4.52
C VAL A 34 -27.26 4.61 3.21
N PRO A 35 -25.92 4.74 3.25
CA PRO A 35 -25.10 4.64 2.06
C PRO A 35 -25.35 3.33 1.33
N GLN A 36 -25.48 3.39 0.00
CA GLN A 36 -25.58 2.19 -0.82
C GLN A 36 -24.30 1.36 -0.72
N LEU A 37 -24.44 0.05 -0.55
CA LEU A 37 -23.33 -0.89 -0.66
C LEU A 37 -22.81 -0.87 -2.09
N LYS A 38 -21.57 -0.42 -2.26
CA LYS A 38 -20.86 -0.40 -3.53
C LYS A 38 -19.63 -1.30 -3.42
N GLY A 39 -19.33 -2.05 -4.48
CA GLY A 39 -18.07 -2.78 -4.57
C GLY A 39 -16.90 -1.81 -4.56
N GLN A 40 -15.82 -2.17 -3.85
CA GLN A 40 -14.57 -1.40 -3.81
C GLN A 40 -13.62 -1.87 -4.91
N PHE A 41 -12.86 -0.94 -5.49
CA PHE A 41 -11.97 -1.11 -6.65
C PHE A 41 -10.64 -0.40 -6.39
N PRO A 42 -9.50 -0.82 -7.01
CA PRO A 42 -9.18 -1.98 -7.87
C PRO A 42 -8.63 -3.21 -7.15
N PRO A 43 -8.51 -4.37 -7.85
CA PRO A 43 -7.78 -5.51 -7.31
C PRO A 43 -6.32 -5.14 -7.05
N THR A 44 -5.82 -5.55 -5.89
CA THR A 44 -4.41 -5.36 -5.54
C THR A 44 -3.52 -6.31 -6.34
N ILE A 45 -2.25 -5.97 -6.49
CA ILE A 45 -1.32 -6.80 -7.27
C ILE A 45 -1.11 -8.15 -6.58
N SER A 46 -1.02 -8.15 -5.25
CA SER A 46 -0.91 -9.38 -4.45
C SER A 46 -2.15 -10.26 -4.56
N LEU A 47 -3.35 -9.70 -4.76
CA LEU A 47 -4.55 -10.49 -5.05
C LEU A 47 -4.40 -11.22 -6.39
N ILE A 48 -3.94 -10.52 -7.42
CA ILE A 48 -3.72 -11.14 -8.74
C ILE A 48 -2.67 -12.26 -8.64
N LEU A 49 -1.54 -12.02 -7.97
CA LEU A 49 -0.52 -13.04 -7.75
C LEU A 49 -1.08 -14.29 -7.03
N ARG A 50 -1.93 -14.09 -6.01
CA ARG A 50 -2.61 -15.18 -5.30
C ARG A 50 -3.54 -15.98 -6.21
N LEU A 51 -4.27 -15.32 -7.10
CA LEU A 51 -5.12 -16.00 -8.07
C LEU A 51 -4.29 -16.80 -9.08
N MET A 52 -3.15 -16.26 -9.54
CA MET A 52 -2.23 -16.99 -10.42
C MET A 52 -1.61 -18.20 -9.71
N LEU A 53 -1.22 -18.06 -8.43
CA LEU A 53 -0.76 -19.17 -7.60
C LEU A 53 -1.81 -20.27 -7.44
N LEU A 54 -3.06 -19.90 -7.13
CA LEU A 54 -4.16 -20.84 -7.03
C LEU A 54 -4.36 -21.58 -8.36
N ALA A 55 -4.39 -20.86 -9.48
CA ALA A 55 -4.59 -21.45 -10.80
C ALA A 55 -3.44 -22.36 -11.26
N ALA A 56 -2.22 -22.12 -10.78
CA ALA A 56 -1.03 -22.88 -11.16
C ALA A 56 -0.79 -24.11 -10.26
N LYS A 57 -0.97 -23.97 -8.94
CA LYS A 57 -0.57 -24.97 -7.94
C LYS A 57 -1.71 -25.84 -7.40
N ALA A 58 -2.96 -25.55 -7.71
CA ALA A 58 -4.07 -26.41 -7.25
C ALA A 58 -4.04 -27.79 -7.91
N ASP A 59 -4.46 -28.81 -7.15
CA ASP A 59 -4.59 -30.19 -7.64
C ASP A 59 -5.57 -30.27 -8.82
N ASP A 60 -6.75 -29.66 -8.67
CA ASP A 60 -7.69 -29.46 -9.77
C ASP A 60 -7.50 -28.07 -10.40
N LYS A 61 -6.63 -28.02 -11.41
CA LYS A 61 -6.34 -26.78 -12.17
C LYS A 61 -7.57 -26.23 -12.88
N THR A 62 -8.53 -27.05 -13.26
CA THR A 62 -9.72 -26.61 -14.01
C THR A 62 -10.69 -25.86 -13.11
N ASP A 63 -10.99 -26.44 -11.94
CA ASP A 63 -11.80 -25.82 -10.91
C ASP A 63 -11.13 -24.55 -10.36
N ALA A 64 -9.82 -24.60 -10.09
CA ALA A 64 -9.06 -23.45 -9.61
C ALA A 64 -9.10 -22.25 -10.58
N ARG A 65 -8.93 -22.50 -11.88
CA ARG A 65 -9.07 -21.47 -12.92
C ARG A 65 -10.49 -20.92 -12.99
N ALA A 66 -11.51 -21.78 -12.89
CA ALA A 66 -12.90 -21.36 -12.87
C ALA A 66 -13.20 -20.45 -11.66
N LYS A 67 -12.70 -20.81 -10.47
CA LYS A 67 -12.80 -20.01 -9.25
C LYS A 67 -12.08 -18.67 -9.36
N ALA A 68 -10.85 -18.65 -9.87
CA ALA A 68 -10.11 -17.42 -10.10
C ALA A 68 -10.82 -16.47 -11.07
N LEU A 69 -11.34 -17.01 -12.18
CA LEU A 69 -12.14 -16.24 -13.13
C LEU A 69 -13.46 -15.76 -12.52
N SER A 70 -14.10 -16.55 -11.66
CA SER A 70 -15.33 -16.17 -10.97
C SER A 70 -15.13 -14.94 -10.09
N VAL A 71 -14.03 -14.90 -9.31
CA VAL A 71 -13.66 -13.74 -8.48
C VAL A 71 -13.51 -12.47 -9.31
N LEU A 72 -12.87 -12.56 -10.49
CA LEU A 72 -12.64 -11.42 -11.37
C LEU A 72 -13.89 -10.98 -12.14
N LYS A 73 -14.73 -11.93 -12.58
CA LYS A 73 -15.93 -11.65 -13.39
C LYS A 73 -17.13 -11.22 -12.56
N HIS A 74 -17.37 -11.88 -11.43
CA HIS A 74 -18.58 -11.71 -10.62
C HIS A 74 -18.36 -10.81 -9.40
N SER A 75 -17.43 -9.86 -9.50
CA SER A 75 -17.24 -8.84 -8.46
C SER A 75 -18.50 -7.99 -8.28
N LEU A 76 -18.77 -7.54 -7.05
CA LEU A 76 -19.89 -6.61 -6.78
C LEU A 76 -19.76 -5.30 -7.57
N MET A 77 -18.55 -4.94 -8.00
CA MET A 77 -18.30 -3.74 -8.79
C MET A 77 -18.73 -3.90 -10.27
N SER A 78 -18.53 -5.06 -10.87
CA SER A 78 -18.96 -5.36 -12.24
C SER A 78 -20.45 -5.64 -12.33
N PHE A 79 -21.14 -5.83 -11.19
CA PHE A 79 -22.56 -6.11 -11.14
C PHE A 79 -23.39 -4.99 -11.80
N LYS A 80 -23.92 -5.28 -13.00
CA LYS A 80 -24.69 -4.36 -13.86
C LYS A 80 -23.94 -3.12 -14.34
N GLN A 81 -22.60 -3.16 -14.40
CA GLN A 81 -21.75 -2.03 -14.80
C GLN A 81 -20.68 -2.48 -15.80
N GLU A 82 -21.00 -2.49 -17.10
CA GLU A 82 -20.10 -2.97 -18.17
C GLU A 82 -18.77 -2.21 -18.23
N ARG A 83 -18.79 -0.88 -18.14
CA ARG A 83 -17.58 -0.04 -18.12
C ARG A 83 -16.58 -0.43 -17.03
N HIS A 84 -17.07 -0.83 -15.86
CA HIS A 84 -16.20 -1.29 -14.78
C HIS A 84 -15.54 -2.64 -15.08
N THR A 85 -16.19 -3.48 -15.89
CA THR A 85 -15.64 -4.76 -16.32
C THR A 85 -14.45 -4.56 -17.24
N GLU A 86 -14.48 -3.57 -18.13
CA GLU A 86 -13.36 -3.24 -19.00
C GLU A 86 -12.17 -2.68 -18.22
N LEU A 87 -12.44 -1.77 -17.28
CA LEU A 87 -11.42 -1.22 -16.40
C LEU A 87 -10.74 -2.31 -15.55
N LEU A 88 -11.52 -3.26 -15.01
CA LEU A 88 -11.00 -4.44 -14.30
C LEU A 88 -10.02 -5.25 -15.17
N LYS A 89 -10.32 -5.43 -16.45
CA LYS A 89 -9.42 -6.14 -17.38
C LYS A 89 -8.10 -5.39 -17.55
N ILE A 90 -8.11 -4.06 -17.70
CA ILE A 90 -6.84 -3.32 -17.82
C ILE A 90 -6.05 -3.35 -16.51
N CYS A 91 -6.69 -3.16 -15.35
CA CYS A 91 -6.01 -3.29 -14.06
C CYS A 91 -5.41 -4.69 -13.88
N PHE A 92 -6.13 -5.74 -14.30
CA PHE A 92 -5.59 -7.10 -14.32
C PHE A 92 -4.36 -7.23 -15.22
N ILE A 93 -4.41 -6.67 -16.44
CA ILE A 93 -3.28 -6.66 -17.37
C ILE A 93 -2.09 -5.92 -16.77
N PHE A 94 -2.31 -4.77 -16.13
CA PHE A 94 -1.25 -4.04 -15.44
C PHE A 94 -0.62 -4.87 -14.32
N SER A 95 -1.44 -5.47 -13.46
CA SER A 95 -0.93 -6.34 -12.39
C SER A 95 -0.13 -7.51 -12.95
N LEU A 96 -0.59 -8.16 -14.04
CA LEU A 96 0.18 -9.21 -14.70
C LEU A 96 1.50 -8.69 -15.26
N GLN A 97 1.49 -7.57 -15.98
CA GLN A 97 2.70 -6.97 -16.54
C GLN A 97 3.71 -6.60 -15.45
N PHE A 98 3.24 -6.02 -14.35
CA PHE A 98 4.07 -5.75 -13.18
C PHE A 98 4.67 -7.04 -12.62
N LEU A 99 3.85 -8.07 -12.41
CA LEU A 99 4.30 -9.34 -11.85
C LEU A 99 5.30 -10.08 -12.74
N ILE A 100 5.13 -10.04 -14.06
CA ILE A 100 6.08 -10.62 -15.02
C ILE A 100 7.38 -9.82 -15.04
N LYS A 101 7.29 -8.49 -15.11
CA LYS A 101 8.47 -7.61 -15.21
C LYS A 101 9.35 -7.66 -13.97
N GLU A 102 8.75 -7.77 -12.79
CA GLU A 102 9.46 -7.90 -11.51
C GLU A 102 9.83 -9.36 -11.18
N GLY A 103 9.57 -10.32 -12.08
CA GLY A 103 10.03 -11.71 -11.96
C GLY A 103 9.27 -12.57 -10.95
N TYR A 104 8.01 -12.25 -10.68
CA TYR A 104 7.11 -13.09 -9.85
C TYR A 104 6.32 -14.10 -10.67
N LEU A 105 6.12 -13.83 -11.96
CA LEU A 105 5.51 -14.73 -12.93
C LEU A 105 6.45 -14.93 -14.12
N ASP A 106 6.43 -16.13 -14.72
CA ASP A 106 7.03 -16.37 -16.03
C ASP A 106 6.15 -15.83 -17.18
N GLN A 107 6.58 -16.01 -18.43
CA GLN A 107 5.83 -15.53 -19.61
C GLN A 107 4.51 -16.28 -19.81
N GLU A 108 4.42 -17.50 -19.28
CA GLU A 108 3.25 -18.38 -19.29
C GLU A 108 2.27 -18.07 -18.14
N GLY A 109 2.65 -17.19 -17.20
CA GLY A 109 1.84 -16.79 -16.05
C GLY A 109 1.95 -17.74 -14.85
N ASN A 110 2.94 -18.63 -14.80
CA ASN A 110 3.21 -19.46 -13.63
C ASN A 110 4.05 -18.68 -12.59
N PRO A 111 3.77 -18.87 -11.29
CA PRO A 111 4.52 -18.24 -10.22
C PRO A 111 5.93 -18.79 -10.06
N ILE A 112 6.91 -17.89 -9.99
CA ILE A 112 8.35 -18.21 -9.87
C ILE A 112 9.03 -17.39 -8.77
N GLY A 113 10.23 -17.82 -8.37
CA GLY A 113 11.08 -17.10 -7.42
C GLY A 113 10.36 -16.74 -6.11
N PHE A 114 10.36 -15.45 -5.76
CA PHE A 114 9.79 -14.93 -4.52
C PHE A 114 8.25 -14.86 -4.48
N ALA A 115 7.54 -15.39 -5.49
CA ALA A 115 6.07 -15.33 -5.55
C ALA A 115 5.37 -15.89 -4.30
N GLY A 116 5.91 -16.96 -3.72
CA GLY A 116 5.39 -17.55 -2.48
C GLY A 116 5.52 -16.58 -1.30
N LEU A 117 6.73 -16.05 -1.07
CA LEU A 117 7.03 -15.10 0.02
C LEU A 117 6.14 -13.85 -0.05
N VAL A 118 6.05 -13.22 -1.23
CA VAL A 118 5.23 -12.02 -1.44
C VAL A 118 3.76 -12.29 -1.16
N THR A 119 3.28 -13.49 -1.51
CA THR A 119 1.91 -13.92 -1.29
C THR A 119 1.58 -14.14 0.18
N HIS A 120 2.49 -14.73 0.95
CA HIS A 120 2.33 -14.85 2.41
C HIS A 120 2.24 -13.48 3.10
N LEU A 121 2.87 -12.46 2.52
CA LEU A 121 2.88 -11.08 3.02
C LEU A 121 1.87 -10.14 2.33
N HIS A 122 0.87 -10.66 1.62
CA HIS A 122 -0.06 -9.85 0.80
C HIS A 122 -0.82 -8.73 1.55
N TYR A 123 -1.00 -8.86 2.87
CA TYR A 123 -1.65 -7.83 3.69
C TYR A 123 -0.81 -6.55 3.82
N TYR A 124 0.49 -6.63 3.52
CA TYR A 124 1.45 -5.55 3.63
C TYR A 124 1.84 -4.97 2.27
N GLU A 125 1.01 -5.12 1.24
CA GLU A 125 1.25 -4.45 -0.05
C GLU A 125 1.33 -2.93 0.14
N PRO A 126 2.39 -2.25 -0.38
CA PRO A 126 3.45 -2.75 -1.28
C PRO A 126 4.78 -3.14 -0.60
N SER A 127 4.88 -3.10 0.72
CA SER A 127 6.11 -3.44 1.47
C SER A 127 6.61 -4.86 1.21
N ASN A 128 5.72 -5.79 0.86
CA ASN A 128 6.09 -7.15 0.45
C ASN A 128 6.96 -7.17 -0.82
N PHE A 129 6.69 -6.33 -1.81
CA PHE A 129 7.50 -6.19 -3.02
C PHE A 129 8.84 -5.49 -2.75
N VAL A 130 8.83 -4.48 -1.89
CA VAL A 130 10.05 -3.77 -1.47
C VAL A 130 11.01 -4.68 -0.70
N LEU A 131 10.49 -5.56 0.17
CA LEU A 131 11.30 -6.57 0.85
C LEU A 131 12.08 -7.45 -0.14
N VAL A 132 11.43 -7.86 -1.23
CA VAL A 132 12.10 -8.63 -2.29
C VAL A 132 13.14 -7.80 -3.01
N SER A 133 12.90 -6.51 -3.24
CA SER A 133 13.91 -5.61 -3.82
C SER A 133 15.18 -5.54 -2.95
N PHE A 134 15.04 -5.56 -1.62
CA PHE A 134 16.17 -5.63 -0.69
C PHE A 134 16.92 -6.97 -0.75
N LEU A 135 16.18 -8.08 -0.86
CA LEU A 135 16.76 -9.43 -0.99
C LEU A 135 17.52 -9.60 -2.31
N VAL A 136 16.93 -9.18 -3.44
CA VAL A 136 17.54 -9.29 -4.77
C VAL A 136 18.80 -8.45 -4.89
N LYS A 137 18.86 -7.27 -4.25
CA LYS A 137 20.07 -6.45 -4.17
C LYS A 137 21.13 -6.97 -3.19
N GLY A 138 20.82 -8.00 -2.40
CA GLY A 138 21.74 -8.55 -1.39
C GLY A 138 21.99 -7.60 -0.21
N LEU A 139 21.08 -6.66 0.08
CA LEU A 139 21.26 -5.72 1.20
C LEU A 139 21.27 -6.46 2.54
N PHE A 140 20.38 -7.45 2.70
CA PHE A 140 20.39 -8.29 3.90
C PHE A 140 21.66 -9.14 4.00
N HIS A 141 22.26 -9.59 2.89
CA HIS A 141 23.55 -10.28 2.93
C HIS A 141 24.68 -9.35 3.40
N LYS A 142 24.65 -8.06 3.05
CA LYS A 142 25.61 -7.08 3.58
C LYS A 142 25.40 -6.81 5.07
N LEU A 143 24.15 -6.74 5.52
CA LEU A 143 23.79 -6.44 6.91
C LEU A 143 24.04 -7.64 7.84
N CYS A 144 23.59 -8.83 7.45
CA CYS A 144 23.62 -10.04 8.26
C CYS A 144 24.99 -10.72 8.18
N GLN A 145 26.03 -10.06 8.67
CA GLN A 145 27.36 -10.66 8.83
C GLN A 145 27.52 -11.23 10.25
N PRO A 146 27.98 -12.48 10.40
CA PRO A 146 28.22 -13.07 11.72
C PRO A 146 29.41 -12.41 12.41
N ILE A 147 29.49 -12.54 13.74
CA ILE A 147 30.59 -11.95 14.55
C ILE A 147 31.95 -12.55 14.16
N GLU A 148 31.96 -13.86 13.91
CA GLU A 148 33.12 -14.61 13.43
C GLU A 148 32.71 -15.37 12.17
N GLU A 149 33.61 -15.47 11.18
CA GLU A 149 33.34 -16.21 9.95
C GLU A 149 32.98 -17.68 10.26
N GLY A 150 31.78 -18.10 9.83
CA GLY A 150 31.25 -19.44 10.09
C GLY A 150 30.51 -19.61 11.42
N SER A 151 30.39 -18.56 12.23
CA SER A 151 29.53 -18.56 13.42
C SER A 151 28.05 -18.35 13.06
N THR A 152 27.15 -18.89 13.88
CA THR A 152 25.70 -18.63 13.82
C THR A 152 25.27 -17.47 14.72
N ASP A 153 26.23 -16.80 15.37
CA ASP A 153 25.98 -15.68 16.26
C ASP A 153 26.17 -14.34 15.54
N PHE A 154 25.16 -13.49 15.68
CA PHE A 154 25.11 -12.14 15.13
C PHE A 154 25.16 -11.13 16.27
N SER A 155 25.72 -9.95 16.02
CA SER A 155 25.72 -8.88 17.02
C SER A 155 24.29 -8.40 17.31
N GLU A 156 24.06 -7.89 18.51
CA GLU A 156 22.77 -7.26 18.85
C GLU A 156 22.50 -6.06 17.93
N ASP A 157 23.52 -5.31 17.54
CA ASP A 157 23.37 -4.17 16.61
C ASP A 157 22.78 -4.60 15.26
N VAL A 158 23.26 -5.71 14.68
CA VAL A 158 22.73 -6.28 13.43
C VAL A 158 21.28 -6.71 13.61
N MET A 159 20.93 -7.32 14.75
CA MET A 159 19.55 -7.75 15.03
C MET A 159 18.61 -6.56 15.23
N GLU A 160 19.06 -5.53 15.94
CA GLU A 160 18.30 -4.29 16.12
C GLU A 160 18.07 -3.55 14.79
N GLU A 161 19.09 -3.47 13.94
CA GLU A 161 18.98 -2.87 12.61
C GLU A 161 18.04 -3.68 11.70
N LEU A 162 18.07 -5.00 11.79
CA LEU A 162 17.11 -5.88 11.10
C LEU A 162 15.66 -5.60 11.55
N VAL A 163 15.44 -5.42 12.86
CA VAL A 163 14.12 -5.04 13.40
C VAL A 163 13.73 -3.63 12.95
N LEU A 164 14.65 -2.68 12.91
CA LEU A 164 14.43 -1.32 12.42
C LEU A 164 13.93 -1.33 10.96
N ILE A 165 14.59 -2.09 10.09
CA ILE A 165 14.20 -2.21 8.66
C ILE A 165 12.81 -2.84 8.54
N LEU A 166 12.57 -3.95 9.24
CA LEU A 166 11.26 -4.62 9.21
C LEU A 166 10.15 -3.74 9.82
N ALA A 167 10.44 -2.95 10.84
CA ALA A 167 9.49 -2.01 11.43
C ALA A 167 9.14 -0.87 10.45
N ASN A 168 10.12 -0.37 9.68
CA ASN A 168 9.90 0.63 8.64
C ASN A 168 9.05 0.11 7.46
N LEU A 169 9.18 -1.17 7.12
CA LEU A 169 8.38 -1.82 6.08
C LEU A 169 6.98 -2.22 6.57
N PHE A 170 6.90 -2.89 7.72
CA PHE A 170 5.71 -3.65 8.14
C PHE A 170 5.09 -3.14 9.45
N GLY A 171 5.90 -2.58 10.36
CA GLY A 171 5.46 -2.01 11.65
C GLY A 171 4.91 -0.58 11.55
N ARG A 172 4.30 -0.20 10.42
CA ARG A 172 4.05 1.20 10.07
C ARG A 172 2.87 1.81 10.85
N ARG A 173 3.12 2.33 12.04
CA ARG A 173 2.14 3.08 12.84
C ARG A 173 2.54 4.55 12.99
N TYR A 174 1.77 5.43 12.37
CA TYR A 174 2.06 6.86 12.40
C TYR A 174 1.53 7.55 13.65
N LEU A 175 2.41 8.23 14.37
CA LEU A 175 2.03 9.12 15.44
C LEU A 175 1.45 10.43 14.88
N PRO A 176 0.65 11.18 15.68
CA PRO A 176 0.26 12.54 15.34
C PRO A 176 1.48 13.45 15.18
N ALA A 177 1.48 14.37 14.21
CA ALA A 177 2.64 15.26 13.97
C ALA A 177 3.02 16.11 15.20
N SER A 178 2.05 16.43 16.07
CA SER A 178 2.29 17.15 17.33
C SER A 178 3.19 16.39 18.31
N THR A 179 3.27 15.06 18.21
CA THR A 179 4.09 14.23 19.10
C THR A 179 5.58 14.45 18.92
N ALA A 180 6.02 14.92 17.74
CA ALA A 180 7.43 15.19 17.47
C ALA A 180 8.07 16.17 18.47
N LYS A 181 7.27 17.03 19.12
CA LYS A 181 7.72 17.94 20.18
C LYS A 181 8.21 17.22 21.44
N PHE A 182 7.83 15.96 21.63
CA PHE A 182 8.18 15.16 22.81
C PHE A 182 9.39 14.25 22.56
N ARG A 183 10.08 14.36 21.41
CA ARG A 183 11.21 13.50 21.04
C ARG A 183 12.30 13.43 22.12
N ASN A 184 12.58 14.54 22.79
CA ASN A 184 13.63 14.64 23.80
C ASN A 184 13.16 14.31 25.23
N LYS A 185 11.94 13.83 25.43
CA LYS A 185 11.41 13.51 26.77
C LYS A 185 11.65 12.06 27.20
N PHE A 186 12.00 11.19 26.25
CA PHE A 186 12.15 9.77 26.50
C PHE A 186 13.64 9.44 26.64
N TYR A 187 14.02 8.86 27.79
CA TYR A 187 15.43 8.53 28.08
C TYR A 187 15.77 7.07 27.73
N GLN A 188 14.83 6.16 28.00
CA GLN A 188 15.04 4.71 27.79
C GLN A 188 14.26 4.22 26.57
N SER A 189 12.97 4.54 26.47
CA SER A 189 12.10 4.07 25.39
C SER A 189 12.40 4.75 24.05
N LYS A 190 12.55 3.96 22.99
CA LYS A 190 12.61 4.42 21.61
C LYS A 190 11.20 4.58 21.04
N VAL A 191 10.58 5.73 21.29
CA VAL A 191 9.20 5.98 20.83
C VAL A 191 9.11 6.30 19.33
N PHE A 192 10.11 7.00 18.79
CA PHE A 192 10.13 7.44 17.40
C PHE A 192 11.05 6.51 16.59
N LEU A 193 10.51 5.87 15.57
CA LEU A 193 11.29 5.02 14.68
C LEU A 193 12.31 5.85 13.91
N GLU A 194 13.53 5.35 13.85
CA GLU A 194 14.61 5.93 13.04
C GLU A 194 14.33 5.69 11.55
N ASP A 195 14.89 6.55 10.70
CA ASP A 195 14.76 6.40 9.26
C ASP A 195 15.51 5.12 8.79
N LEU A 196 15.22 4.66 7.57
CA LEU A 196 15.92 3.49 7.01
C LEU A 196 17.41 3.81 6.80
N PRO A 197 18.31 2.80 6.86
CA PRO A 197 19.68 2.99 6.40
C PRO A 197 19.71 3.43 4.93
N GLU A 198 20.68 4.26 4.56
CA GLU A 198 20.78 4.94 3.25
C GLU A 198 20.65 3.97 2.06
N ASP A 199 21.41 2.86 2.08
CA ASP A 199 21.35 1.80 1.05
C ASP A 199 19.93 1.21 0.85
N PHE A 200 19.16 1.09 1.93
CA PHE A 200 17.79 0.57 1.91
C PHE A 200 16.82 1.65 1.41
N GLU A 201 16.96 2.89 1.88
CA GLU A 201 16.18 4.04 1.42
C GLU A 201 16.33 4.26 -0.09
N ASP A 202 17.56 4.28 -0.60
CA ASP A 202 17.87 4.40 -2.03
C ASP A 202 17.20 3.30 -2.85
N THR A 203 17.13 2.09 -2.31
CA THR A 203 16.47 0.97 -2.96
C THR A 203 14.95 1.13 -3.00
N VAL A 204 14.34 1.76 -1.99
CA VAL A 204 12.92 2.14 -2.03
C VAL A 204 12.67 3.20 -3.10
N TYR A 205 13.53 4.21 -3.22
CA TYR A 205 13.42 5.23 -4.25
C TYR A 205 13.57 4.65 -5.66
N GLU A 206 14.53 3.75 -5.87
CA GLU A 206 14.69 3.06 -7.15
C GLU A 206 13.47 2.21 -7.49
N TYR A 207 12.95 1.44 -6.52
CA TYR A 207 11.72 0.66 -6.69
C TYR A 207 10.55 1.58 -7.09
N ASN A 208 10.29 2.64 -6.32
CA ASN A 208 9.18 3.56 -6.58
C ASN A 208 9.31 4.19 -7.98
N SER A 209 10.50 4.62 -8.39
CA SER A 209 10.72 5.19 -9.73
C SER A 209 10.39 4.21 -10.87
N LYS A 210 10.77 2.93 -10.73
CA LYS A 210 10.42 1.88 -11.70
C LYS A 210 8.91 1.65 -11.78
N VAL A 211 8.25 1.64 -10.63
CA VAL A 211 6.79 1.46 -10.53
C VAL A 211 6.06 2.66 -11.12
N GLU A 212 6.42 3.89 -10.75
CA GLU A 212 5.82 5.12 -11.28
C GLU A 212 5.88 5.17 -12.80
N LYS A 213 7.06 4.88 -13.37
CA LYS A 213 7.23 4.80 -14.82
C LYS A 213 6.29 3.76 -15.43
N SER A 214 6.18 2.57 -14.84
CA SER A 214 5.32 1.50 -15.37
C SER A 214 3.84 1.86 -15.27
N PHE A 215 3.44 2.49 -14.16
CA PHE A 215 2.07 2.92 -13.92
C PHE A 215 1.66 4.09 -14.82
N ALA A 216 2.54 5.05 -15.09
CA ALA A 216 2.28 6.13 -16.04
C ALA A 216 1.97 5.59 -17.45
N HIS A 217 2.77 4.65 -17.98
CA HIS A 217 2.48 4.00 -19.26
C HIS A 217 1.14 3.25 -19.25
N PHE A 218 0.78 2.63 -18.12
CA PHE A 218 -0.53 2.02 -17.94
C PHE A 218 -1.65 3.06 -18.02
N LEU A 219 -1.52 4.23 -17.38
CA LEU A 219 -2.52 5.31 -17.47
C LEU A 219 -2.68 5.81 -18.90
N LEU A 220 -1.59 6.01 -19.64
CA LEU A 220 -1.62 6.39 -21.05
C LEU A 220 -2.36 5.37 -21.92
N THR A 221 -2.22 4.09 -21.59
CA THR A 221 -2.94 3.02 -22.30
C THR A 221 -4.42 2.98 -21.90
N ALA A 222 -4.70 3.11 -20.60
CA ALA A 222 -6.04 3.07 -20.05
C ALA A 222 -6.90 4.25 -20.51
N ALA A 223 -6.28 5.41 -20.78
CA ALA A 223 -6.94 6.59 -21.31
C ALA A 223 -7.74 6.33 -22.61
N LYS A 224 -7.36 5.32 -23.40
CA LYS A 224 -8.11 4.91 -24.60
C LYS A 224 -9.52 4.39 -24.28
N LEU A 225 -9.80 3.99 -23.04
CA LEU A 225 -11.12 3.56 -22.58
C LEU A 225 -11.89 4.66 -21.83
N ALA A 226 -11.33 5.87 -21.72
CA ALA A 226 -11.99 6.96 -21.05
C ALA A 226 -13.27 7.39 -21.79
N ASP A 227 -14.28 7.81 -21.04
CA ASP A 227 -15.48 8.42 -21.61
C ASP A 227 -15.19 9.89 -21.90
N THR A 228 -14.70 10.16 -23.11
CA THR A 228 -14.33 11.52 -23.54
C THR A 228 -15.46 12.52 -23.38
N GLU A 229 -16.73 12.14 -23.60
CA GLU A 229 -17.84 13.08 -23.43
C GLU A 229 -18.03 13.51 -21.97
N GLN A 230 -17.80 12.61 -21.01
CA GLN A 230 -17.87 12.96 -19.58
C GLN A 230 -16.70 13.82 -19.13
N GLU A 231 -15.55 13.75 -19.79
CA GLU A 231 -14.36 14.52 -19.42
C GLU A 231 -14.51 16.01 -19.71
N TYR A 232 -15.23 16.37 -20.78
CA TYR A 232 -15.52 17.78 -21.09
C TYR A 232 -16.70 18.36 -20.32
N ARG A 233 -17.32 17.59 -19.40
CA ARG A 233 -18.46 18.04 -18.59
C ARG A 233 -18.07 18.28 -17.15
N LEU A 234 -18.40 19.47 -16.63
CA LEU A 234 -18.17 19.79 -15.23
C LEU A 234 -18.99 18.87 -14.30
N PRO A 235 -18.39 18.34 -13.22
CA PRO A 235 -19.01 17.35 -12.33
C PRO A 235 -20.33 17.81 -11.70
N LEU A 236 -20.40 19.08 -11.28
CA LEU A 236 -21.50 19.61 -10.48
C LEU A 236 -22.55 20.30 -11.35
N SER A 237 -22.14 21.28 -12.16
CA SER A 237 -23.05 22.05 -13.02
C SER A 237 -23.51 21.28 -14.25
N LYS A 238 -22.78 20.22 -14.63
CA LYS A 238 -22.97 19.47 -15.89
C LYS A 238 -22.81 20.33 -17.15
N THR A 239 -22.22 21.52 -17.02
CA THR A 239 -21.89 22.38 -18.16
C THR A 239 -20.94 21.64 -19.08
N ASN A 240 -21.26 21.62 -20.38
CA ASN A 240 -20.54 20.88 -21.38
C ASN A 240 -19.60 21.79 -22.18
N PHE A 241 -18.34 21.40 -22.27
CA PHE A 241 -17.28 22.05 -23.05
C PHE A 241 -16.83 21.21 -24.24
N THR A 242 -17.60 20.19 -24.65
CA THR A 242 -17.31 19.42 -25.87
C THR A 242 -17.10 20.38 -27.04
N PHE A 243 -15.99 20.21 -27.74
CA PHE A 243 -15.60 21.02 -28.87
C PHE A 243 -16.75 21.16 -29.88
N LYS A 244 -17.04 22.39 -30.28
CA LYS A 244 -17.71 22.70 -31.54
C LYS A 244 -16.62 23.17 -32.48
N ASP A 245 -16.58 22.62 -33.70
CA ASP A 245 -15.58 23.02 -34.69
C ASP A 245 -15.56 24.54 -34.85
N TRP A 246 -14.44 25.15 -34.48
CA TRP A 246 -14.28 26.61 -34.52
C TRP A 246 -13.60 26.99 -35.84
N HIS A 247 -14.38 27.13 -36.90
CA HIS A 247 -13.89 27.37 -38.26
C HIS A 247 -13.43 28.82 -38.56
N GLY A 248 -13.08 29.61 -37.54
CA GLY A 248 -12.99 31.08 -37.70
C GLY A 248 -11.67 31.78 -37.37
N SER A 249 -10.64 31.08 -36.85
CA SER A 249 -9.42 31.77 -36.36
C SER A 249 -8.15 30.98 -36.63
N GLU A 250 -7.23 31.60 -37.36
CA GLU A 250 -5.88 31.08 -37.65
C GLU A 250 -5.06 30.87 -36.36
N LEU A 251 -5.25 31.72 -35.35
CA LEU A 251 -4.66 31.55 -34.03
C LEU A 251 -5.18 30.29 -33.33
N ALA A 252 -6.49 29.99 -33.45
CA ALA A 252 -7.06 28.79 -32.85
C ALA A 252 -6.51 27.53 -33.52
N SER A 253 -6.40 27.53 -34.86
CA SER A 253 -5.77 26.43 -35.61
C SER A 253 -4.31 26.24 -35.22
N TYR A 254 -3.51 27.31 -35.16
CA TYR A 254 -2.12 27.26 -34.71
C TYR A 254 -2.01 26.71 -33.27
N LEU A 255 -2.89 27.15 -32.37
CA LEU A 255 -2.91 26.66 -31.00
C LEU A 255 -3.28 25.17 -30.94
N MET A 256 -4.27 24.72 -31.72
CA MET A 256 -4.66 23.31 -31.83
C MET A 256 -3.52 22.45 -32.39
N ASP A 257 -2.82 22.90 -33.43
CA ASP A 257 -1.68 22.18 -33.99
C ASP A 257 -0.46 22.16 -33.04
N SER A 258 -0.35 23.16 -32.15
CA SER A 258 0.67 23.23 -31.11
C SER A 258 0.30 22.47 -29.82
N THR A 259 -0.90 21.85 -29.76
CA THR A 259 -1.30 21.10 -28.56
C THR A 259 -0.41 19.88 -28.39
N LYS A 260 0.29 19.83 -27.26
CA LYS A 260 1.15 18.70 -26.87
C LYS A 260 0.29 17.43 -26.74
N ASN A 261 0.93 16.26 -26.82
CA ASN A 261 0.27 14.97 -26.60
C ASN A 261 -0.41 14.95 -25.21
N ILE A 262 -1.73 15.13 -25.21
CA ILE A 262 -2.59 15.10 -24.03
C ILE A 262 -3.59 13.98 -24.29
N SER A 263 -3.27 12.79 -23.79
CA SER A 263 -4.08 11.59 -23.99
C SER A 263 -4.75 11.15 -22.70
N ALA A 264 -4.06 11.23 -21.57
CA ALA A 264 -4.52 10.69 -20.28
C ALA A 264 -4.81 11.76 -19.23
N ILE A 265 -4.70 13.03 -19.60
CA ILE A 265 -4.95 14.16 -18.72
C ILE A 265 -6.33 14.76 -18.95
N SER A 266 -6.98 15.11 -17.85
CA SER A 266 -8.25 15.83 -17.86
C SER A 266 -8.11 17.14 -18.63
N PRO A 267 -9.04 17.46 -19.54
CA PRO A 267 -9.05 18.74 -20.26
C PRO A 267 -9.00 19.95 -19.32
N PHE A 268 -9.55 19.85 -18.12
CA PHE A 268 -9.51 20.93 -17.13
C PHE A 268 -8.14 21.06 -16.44
N ALA A 269 -7.46 19.94 -16.16
CA ALA A 269 -6.11 19.96 -15.60
C ALA A 269 -5.07 20.46 -16.63
N CYS A 270 -5.31 20.20 -17.92
CA CYS A 270 -4.49 20.72 -19.01
C CYS A 270 -4.45 22.26 -19.03
N LEU A 271 -5.52 22.95 -18.61
CA LEU A 271 -5.53 24.42 -18.54
C LEU A 271 -4.51 24.98 -17.53
N SER A 272 -4.05 24.16 -16.58
CA SER A 272 -2.98 24.49 -15.64
C SER A 272 -1.58 24.19 -16.20
N GLY A 273 -1.46 23.79 -17.46
CA GLY A 273 -0.20 23.46 -18.13
C GLY A 273 0.25 22.00 -17.99
N MET A 274 -0.58 21.14 -17.38
CA MET A 274 -0.26 19.72 -17.19
C MET A 274 -0.27 18.95 -18.52
N ILE A 275 0.74 18.10 -18.73
CA ILE A 275 0.91 17.25 -19.92
C ILE A 275 1.17 15.79 -19.52
N ASP A 276 0.97 14.85 -20.44
CA ASP A 276 1.06 13.40 -20.17
C ASP A 276 2.36 12.98 -19.44
N HIS A 277 3.47 13.69 -19.68
CA HIS A 277 4.74 13.48 -18.98
C HIS A 277 4.66 13.73 -17.46
N ASP A 278 3.78 14.63 -17.01
CA ASP A 278 3.63 14.94 -15.58
C ASP A 278 2.99 13.77 -14.80
N LEU A 279 2.35 12.82 -15.49
CA LEU A 279 1.81 11.60 -14.89
C LEU A 279 2.90 10.61 -14.46
N PHE A 280 4.16 10.82 -14.87
CA PHE A 280 5.31 10.03 -14.41
C PHE A 280 5.71 10.37 -12.97
N GLN A 281 5.12 11.41 -12.38
CA GLN A 281 5.23 11.72 -10.96
C GLN A 281 3.92 11.35 -10.26
N ALA A 282 3.98 10.42 -9.31
CA ALA A 282 2.78 9.89 -8.65
C ALA A 282 1.90 10.97 -8.01
N VAL A 283 2.52 12.03 -7.49
CA VAL A 283 1.84 13.17 -6.84
C VAL A 283 0.84 13.87 -7.78
N ASN A 284 1.11 13.85 -9.09
CA ASN A 284 0.28 14.53 -10.08
C ASN A 284 -0.90 13.70 -10.56
N ILE A 285 -0.88 12.39 -10.35
CA ILE A 285 -1.86 11.46 -10.96
C ILE A 285 -3.28 11.83 -10.54
N ASN A 286 -3.53 12.02 -9.24
CA ASN A 286 -4.89 12.25 -8.73
C ASN A 286 -5.51 13.57 -9.19
N GLN A 287 -4.69 14.56 -9.49
CA GLN A 287 -5.14 15.88 -9.93
C GLN A 287 -5.26 15.99 -11.45
N ALA A 288 -4.46 15.23 -12.19
CA ALA A 288 -4.34 15.38 -13.64
C ALA A 288 -5.05 14.30 -14.45
N VAL A 289 -5.14 13.06 -13.95
CA VAL A 289 -5.65 11.93 -14.74
C VAL A 289 -7.13 12.10 -15.11
N LEU A 290 -7.54 11.54 -16.26
CA LEU A 290 -8.94 11.50 -16.69
C LEU A 290 -9.86 10.90 -15.60
N ARG A 291 -10.92 11.62 -15.27
CA ARG A 291 -11.80 11.31 -14.13
C ARG A 291 -12.64 10.05 -14.35
N SER A 292 -13.03 9.79 -15.59
CA SER A 292 -13.84 8.66 -16.04
C SER A 292 -13.10 7.33 -15.88
N LEU A 293 -11.76 7.34 -15.87
CA LEU A 293 -10.95 6.15 -15.59
C LEU A 293 -11.12 5.65 -14.17
N ARG A 294 -11.41 6.55 -13.20
CA ARG A 294 -11.55 6.21 -11.76
C ARG A 294 -10.34 5.49 -11.16
N ILE A 295 -9.17 5.63 -11.78
CA ILE A 295 -7.89 5.15 -11.27
C ILE A 295 -7.27 6.26 -10.41
N ASN A 296 -6.64 5.86 -9.31
CA ASN A 296 -5.99 6.75 -8.36
C ASN A 296 -4.53 6.31 -8.15
N VAL A 297 -3.68 7.22 -7.67
CA VAL A 297 -2.31 6.90 -7.24
C VAL A 297 -2.26 5.76 -6.21
N THR A 298 -3.32 5.57 -5.40
CA THR A 298 -3.40 4.46 -4.44
C THR A 298 -3.46 3.08 -5.11
N ASN A 299 -3.58 3.02 -6.44
CA ASN A 299 -3.55 1.78 -7.21
C ASN A 299 -2.14 1.45 -7.72
N CYS A 300 -1.23 2.41 -7.59
CA CYS A 300 0.19 2.23 -7.83
C CYS A 300 0.82 1.67 -6.53
N PRO A 301 1.56 0.55 -6.58
CA PRO A 301 2.13 -0.11 -5.40
C PRO A 301 3.37 0.63 -4.90
N LEU A 302 3.23 1.90 -4.49
CA LEU A 302 4.31 2.78 -4.03
C LEU A 302 4.47 2.76 -2.52
N LEU A 303 5.71 2.65 -2.06
CA LEU A 303 6.05 2.75 -0.64
C LEU A 303 6.60 4.13 -0.33
N TYR A 304 5.74 5.03 0.16
CA TYR A 304 6.19 6.33 0.66
C TYR A 304 6.86 6.16 2.02
N LEU A 305 8.14 6.50 2.16
CA LEU A 305 8.83 6.46 3.46
C LEU A 305 8.26 7.48 4.44
N GLU A 306 7.91 8.66 3.92
CA GLU A 306 7.38 9.75 4.72
C GLU A 306 5.87 9.91 4.58
N LYS A 307 5.24 10.43 5.64
CA LYS A 307 3.82 10.79 5.63
C LYS A 307 3.63 12.15 6.27
N TYR A 308 2.79 12.96 5.64
CA TYR A 308 2.48 14.31 6.10
C TYR A 308 1.01 14.40 6.53
N ASP A 309 0.73 15.32 7.46
CA ASP A 309 -0.65 15.70 7.77
C ASP A 309 -1.19 16.78 6.81
N ASN A 310 -2.45 17.16 6.97
CA ASN A 310 -3.10 18.17 6.11
C ASN A 310 -2.48 19.57 6.22
N GLN A 311 -1.57 19.80 7.17
CA GLN A 311 -0.84 21.05 7.37
C GLN A 311 0.61 20.94 6.85
N GLY A 312 0.98 19.83 6.21
CA GLY A 312 2.33 19.61 5.68
C GLY A 312 3.37 19.25 6.74
N ARG A 313 2.96 18.81 7.94
CA ARG A 313 3.89 18.40 9.01
C ARG A 313 4.18 16.90 8.92
N LYS A 314 5.46 16.50 9.01
CA LYS A 314 5.88 15.09 9.02
C LYS A 314 5.25 14.36 10.21
N ARG A 315 4.66 13.20 9.93
CA ARG A 315 4.12 12.27 10.91
C ARG A 315 5.16 11.19 11.16
N PRO A 316 5.79 11.14 12.33
CA PRO A 316 6.80 10.14 12.60
C PRO A 316 6.16 8.76 12.80
N LEU A 317 6.94 7.72 12.54
CA LEU A 317 6.57 6.34 12.84
C LEU A 317 6.84 6.02 14.31
N ASN A 318 5.98 5.19 14.88
CA ASN A 318 6.11 4.64 16.22
C ASN A 318 7.09 3.46 16.19
N ALA A 319 8.08 3.46 17.09
CA ALA A 319 9.10 2.41 17.14
C ALA A 319 8.72 1.19 18.01
N TYR A 320 7.44 1.00 18.35
CA TYR A 320 6.96 -0.04 19.27
C TYR A 320 7.61 -1.43 19.08
N ALA A 321 7.84 -1.88 17.84
CA ALA A 321 8.45 -3.18 17.57
C ALA A 321 9.96 -3.20 17.93
N LEU A 322 10.68 -2.14 17.60
CA LEU A 322 12.10 -1.97 17.94
C LEU A 322 12.29 -1.70 19.43
N ASP A 323 11.44 -0.86 20.01
CA ASP A 323 11.44 -0.53 21.43
C ASP A 323 11.19 -1.78 22.29
N PHE A 324 10.20 -2.58 21.90
CA PHE A 324 9.95 -3.88 22.52
C PHE A 324 11.12 -4.84 22.32
N TYR A 325 11.71 -4.89 21.13
CA TYR A 325 12.87 -5.75 20.90
C TYR A 325 14.03 -5.38 21.82
N LYS A 326 14.29 -4.08 22.06
CA LYS A 326 15.36 -3.63 22.96
C LYS A 326 15.08 -3.95 24.43
N HIS A 327 13.89 -3.59 24.92
CA HIS A 327 13.62 -3.58 26.36
C HIS A 327 12.79 -4.77 26.86
N GLY A 328 12.05 -5.45 25.98
CA GLY A 328 11.17 -6.57 26.35
C GLY A 328 10.04 -6.17 27.30
N SER A 329 9.59 -4.91 27.27
CA SER A 329 8.59 -4.39 28.22
C SER A 329 7.32 -3.93 27.52
N LEU A 330 6.20 -4.61 27.80
CA LEU A 330 4.88 -4.17 27.34
C LEU A 330 4.43 -2.88 28.04
N ILE A 331 4.86 -2.69 29.29
CA ILE A 331 4.54 -1.48 30.08
C ILE A 331 5.16 -0.25 29.44
N ALA A 332 6.39 -0.32 28.94
CA ALA A 332 7.03 0.80 28.24
C ALA A 332 6.25 1.21 26.97
N LEU A 333 5.62 0.24 26.29
CA LEU A 333 4.78 0.55 25.13
C LEU A 333 3.48 1.26 25.51
N THR A 334 2.90 0.94 26.66
CA THR A 334 1.66 1.57 27.11
C THR A 334 1.87 2.95 27.70
N THR A 335 3.01 3.18 28.36
CA THR A 335 3.34 4.49 28.93
C THR A 335 3.86 5.46 27.87
N ASP A 336 4.79 5.02 27.02
CA ASP A 336 5.61 5.95 26.23
C ASP A 336 5.25 5.92 24.74
N ASN A 337 4.84 4.77 24.20
CA ASN A 337 4.53 4.59 22.79
C ASN A 337 3.05 4.89 22.45
N TRP A 338 2.27 5.40 23.41
CA TRP A 338 0.85 5.75 23.24
C TRP A 338 -0.01 4.61 22.68
N LEU A 339 0.29 3.38 23.09
CA LEU A 339 -0.49 2.21 22.73
C LEU A 339 -1.35 1.75 23.91
N ASN A 340 -2.59 1.37 23.64
CA ASN A 340 -3.35 0.62 24.64
C ASN A 340 -2.74 -0.78 24.79
N GLU A 341 -2.78 -1.36 25.99
CA GLU A 341 -2.16 -2.66 26.29
C GLU A 341 -2.58 -3.77 25.32
N ARG A 342 -3.89 -3.90 25.08
CA ARG A 342 -4.43 -4.88 24.11
C ARG A 342 -3.89 -4.64 22.70
N ASP A 343 -3.83 -3.39 22.26
CA ASP A 343 -3.33 -3.06 20.94
C ASP A 343 -1.84 -3.38 20.86
N ALA A 344 -1.04 -2.95 21.85
CA ALA A 344 0.39 -3.21 21.92
C ALA A 344 0.69 -4.71 21.78
N TYR A 345 0.05 -5.55 22.58
CA TYR A 345 0.23 -7.01 22.51
C TYR A 345 -0.16 -7.57 21.13
N TYR A 346 -1.29 -7.12 20.56
CA TYR A 346 -1.74 -7.56 19.24
C TYR A 346 -0.71 -7.19 18.15
N HIS A 347 -0.19 -5.96 18.14
CA HIS A 347 0.80 -5.52 17.15
C HIS A 347 2.14 -6.22 17.31
N LEU A 348 2.57 -6.53 18.53
CA LEU A 348 3.78 -7.31 18.77
C LEU A 348 3.61 -8.76 18.30
N LYS A 349 2.44 -9.36 18.52
CA LYS A 349 2.12 -10.71 18.06
C LYS A 349 2.09 -10.80 16.54
N ASP A 350 1.44 -9.83 15.88
CA ASP A 350 1.41 -9.75 14.42
C ASP A 350 2.82 -9.56 13.86
N PHE A 351 3.65 -8.70 14.47
CA PHE A 351 5.05 -8.51 14.07
C PHE A 351 5.90 -9.77 14.28
N SER A 352 5.71 -10.50 15.39
CA SER A 352 6.36 -11.79 15.64
C SER A 352 5.99 -12.83 14.58
N LEU A 353 4.70 -12.89 14.20
CA LEU A 353 4.23 -13.77 13.14
C LEU A 353 4.81 -13.38 11.78
N LEU A 354 4.97 -12.09 11.51
CA LEU A 354 5.60 -11.59 10.30
C LEU A 354 7.06 -12.04 10.19
N ILE A 355 7.88 -11.82 11.22
CA ILE A 355 9.29 -12.24 11.22
C ILE A 355 9.37 -13.76 10.97
N LYS A 356 8.53 -14.54 11.67
CA LYS A 356 8.46 -15.99 11.47
C LYS A 356 8.08 -16.35 10.04
N THR A 357 7.10 -15.66 9.46
CA THR A 357 6.64 -15.91 8.08
C THR A 357 7.77 -15.66 7.09
N VAL A 358 8.50 -14.55 7.23
CA VAL A 358 9.68 -14.26 6.40
C VAL A 358 10.74 -15.36 6.56
N GLY A 359 11.09 -15.73 7.79
CA GLY A 359 12.08 -16.79 8.05
C GLY A 359 11.68 -18.15 7.47
N THR A 360 10.41 -18.57 7.62
CA THR A 360 9.89 -19.81 7.01
C THR A 360 9.93 -19.72 5.48
N SER A 361 9.48 -18.62 4.87
CA SER A 361 9.53 -18.48 3.41
C SER A 361 10.96 -18.46 2.87
N LEU A 362 11.91 -17.85 3.59
CA LEU A 362 13.33 -17.90 3.21
C LEU A 362 13.89 -19.33 3.33
N SER A 363 13.48 -20.10 4.33
CA SER A 363 13.92 -21.51 4.48
C SER A 363 13.43 -22.42 3.35
N GLU A 364 12.26 -22.11 2.77
CA GLU A 364 11.73 -22.84 1.62
C GLU A 364 12.40 -22.44 0.29
N LEU A 365 12.95 -21.23 0.22
CA LEU A 365 13.58 -20.67 -0.98
C LEU A 365 15.09 -20.87 -1.02
N CYS A 366 15.75 -21.02 0.13
CA CYS A 366 17.19 -21.12 0.25
C CYS A 366 17.63 -22.58 0.35
N ASP A 367 18.40 -23.05 -0.63
CA ASP A 367 18.97 -24.40 -0.62
C ASP A 367 20.16 -24.54 0.35
N ASN A 368 20.81 -23.42 0.72
CA ASN A 368 21.93 -23.40 1.63
C ASN A 368 21.45 -23.19 3.08
N PRO A 369 21.47 -24.22 3.95
CA PRO A 369 21.03 -24.08 5.33
C PRO A 369 21.94 -23.15 6.16
N ASN A 370 23.16 -22.88 5.69
CA ASN A 370 24.14 -22.03 6.34
C ASN A 370 24.17 -20.60 5.75
N ASP A 371 23.15 -20.20 4.98
CA ASP A 371 23.05 -18.81 4.51
C ASP A 371 22.86 -17.84 5.69
N ASN A 372 23.68 -16.80 5.73
CA ASN A 372 23.70 -15.86 6.86
C ASN A 372 22.36 -15.12 7.03
N VAL A 373 21.66 -14.79 5.94
CA VAL A 373 20.36 -14.12 6.01
C VAL A 373 19.32 -15.07 6.60
N LEU A 374 19.28 -16.31 6.12
CA LEU A 374 18.38 -17.33 6.67
C LEU A 374 18.59 -17.50 8.18
N LEU A 375 19.83 -17.68 8.61
CA LEU A 375 20.19 -17.86 10.02
C LEU A 375 19.83 -16.62 10.85
N ALA A 376 20.07 -15.41 10.33
CA ALA A 376 19.74 -14.17 11.03
C ALA A 376 18.22 -14.03 11.25
N PHE A 377 17.40 -14.30 10.23
CA PHE A 377 15.94 -14.24 10.35
C PHE A 377 15.38 -15.32 11.29
N GLN A 378 15.96 -16.52 11.29
CA GLN A 378 15.59 -17.58 12.24
C GLN A 378 15.92 -17.18 13.68
N LYS A 379 17.14 -16.69 13.93
CA LYS A 379 17.57 -16.20 15.24
C LYS A 379 16.71 -15.04 15.72
N LEU A 380 16.40 -14.08 14.83
CA LEU A 380 15.52 -12.96 15.15
C LEU A 380 14.12 -13.45 15.54
N ALA A 381 13.55 -14.38 14.78
CA ALA A 381 12.23 -14.95 15.07
C ALA A 381 12.20 -15.62 16.45
N GLU A 382 13.24 -16.38 16.80
CA GLU A 382 13.36 -17.00 18.12
C GLU A 382 13.51 -15.98 19.23
N ASN A 383 14.42 -15.01 19.08
CA ASN A 383 14.68 -13.98 20.09
C ASN A 383 13.42 -13.15 20.37
N TYR A 384 12.76 -12.69 19.31
CA TYR A 384 11.54 -11.88 19.43
C TYR A 384 10.41 -12.68 20.09
N LYS A 385 10.22 -13.95 19.70
CA LYS A 385 9.22 -14.82 20.30
C LYS A 385 9.50 -15.12 21.78
N LYS A 386 10.77 -15.34 22.15
CA LYS A 386 11.18 -15.53 23.55
C LYS A 386 10.87 -14.30 24.39
N LYS A 387 11.19 -13.10 23.90
CA LYS A 387 10.84 -11.83 24.57
C LYS A 387 9.33 -11.67 24.72
N LEU A 388 8.54 -11.97 23.67
CA LEU A 388 7.08 -11.89 23.72
C LEU A 388 6.44 -12.92 24.65
N ALA A 389 7.05 -14.09 24.85
CA ALA A 389 6.55 -15.10 25.78
C ALA A 389 6.85 -14.79 27.25
N ALA A 390 7.79 -13.88 27.51
CA ALA A 390 8.20 -13.48 28.86
C ALA A 390 7.36 -12.35 29.46
N VAL A 391 6.41 -11.80 28.70
CA VAL A 391 5.53 -10.68 29.06
C VAL A 391 4.08 -11.09 28.83
#